data_AF-A0A9X2MRZ4-F1
#
_entry.id   AF-A0A9X2MRZ4-F1
#
_cell.length_a   1.000
_cell.length_b   1.000
_cell.length_c   1.000
_cell.angle_alpha   90.00
_cell.angle_beta   90.00
_cell.angle_gamma   90.00
#
_symmetry.space_group_name_H-M   'P 1'
#
loop_
_entity.id
_entity.type
_entity.pdbx_description
1 polymer ?
#
loop_
_entity_poly.entity_id
_entity_poly.type
_entity_poly.pdbx_seq_one_letter_code
_entity_poly.pdbx_strand_id
1 'polypeptide(L)' 'MSRKVEVTDAWLKRIIDQVQGLAYGVVQITVHDGQIVQIDRTERSRFDAAKAPSTGAKRK' A
#
# COMPACT_ATOMS: atom_id res chain seq x y z
N MET A 1 -4.07 -3.22 32.33
CA MET A 1 -2.66 -3.62 32.09
C MET A 1 -2.35 -3.39 30.63
N SER A 2 -1.53 -2.39 30.30
CA SER A 2 -1.14 -2.06 28.93
C SER A 2 -0.10 -3.06 28.42
N ARG A 3 -0.55 -4.13 27.76
CA ARG A 3 0.34 -5.07 27.07
C ARG A 3 0.88 -4.36 25.83
N LYS A 4 2.16 -3.99 25.85
CA LYS A 4 2.83 -3.44 24.67
C LYS A 4 2.87 -4.53 23.61
N VAL A 5 2.60 -4.15 22.36
CA VAL A 5 2.76 -5.04 21.21
C VAL A 5 4.23 -5.40 21.12
N GLU A 6 4.55 -6.68 21.27
CA GLU A 6 5.91 -7.17 21.03
C GLU A 6 6.04 -7.42 19.53
N VAL A 7 6.52 -6.41 18.81
CA VAL A 7 6.91 -6.55 17.41
C VAL A 7 8.19 -7.35 17.39
N THR A 8 8.08 -8.66 17.18
CA THR A 8 9.24 -9.54 17.02
C THR A 8 9.99 -9.23 15.72
N ASP A 9 11.27 -9.58 15.66
CA ASP A 9 12.10 -9.44 14.45
C ASP A 9 11.45 -10.05 13.20
N ALA A 10 10.73 -11.17 13.38
CA ALA A 10 10.00 -11.83 12.31
C ALA A 10 8.86 -10.96 11.74
N TRP A 11 8.17 -10.20 12.60
CA TRP A 11 7.14 -9.26 12.17
C TRP A 11 7.75 -8.02 11.52
N LEU A 12 8.86 -7.52 12.07
CA LEU A 12 9.58 -6.37 11.50
C LEU A 12 10.01 -6.67 10.07
N LYS A 13 10.64 -7.83 9.83
CA LYS A 13 11.01 -8.27 8.49
C LYS A 13 9.80 -8.35 7.56
N ARG A 14 8.68 -8.89 8.05
CA ARG A 14 7.46 -9.06 7.26
C ARG A 14 6.85 -7.71 6.86
N ILE A 15 6.83 -6.74 7.78
CA ILE A 15 6.36 -5.37 7.51
C ILE A 15 7.29 -4.70 6.49
N ILE A 16 8.60 -4.85 6.64
CA ILE A 16 9.57 -4.33 5.68
C ILE A 16 9.28 -4.92 4.29
N ASP A 17 9.15 -6.25 4.16
CA ASP A 17 8.80 -6.92 2.90
C ASP A 17 7.47 -6.40 2.30
N GLN A 18 6.48 -6.06 3.13
CA GLN A 18 5.20 -5.49 2.66
C GLN A 18 5.32 -4.05 2.17
N VAL A 19 6.18 -3.24 2.79
CA VAL A 19 6.45 -1.86 2.35
C VAL A 19 7.42 -1.83 1.17
N GLN A 20 8.28 -2.84 1.03
CA GLN A 20 9.26 -2.91 -0.04
C GLN A 20 8.55 -3.05 -1.39
N GLY A 21 8.90 -2.15 -2.32
CA GLY A 21 8.27 -2.07 -3.65
C GLY A 21 6.96 -1.28 -3.70
N LEU A 22 6.47 -0.76 -2.57
CA LEU A 22 5.26 0.06 -2.54
C LEU A 22 5.58 1.50 -2.96
N ALA A 23 5.36 1.83 -4.24
CA ALA A 23 5.67 3.16 -4.78
C ALA A 23 4.65 4.23 -4.33
N TYR A 24 3.36 3.87 -4.33
CA TYR A 24 2.27 4.76 -3.95
C TYR A 24 1.17 3.94 -3.28
N GLY A 25 0.94 4.14 -1.99
CA GLY A 25 -0.07 3.37 -1.26
C GLY A 25 0.04 3.53 0.25
N VAL A 26 -0.56 2.58 0.97
CA VAL A 26 -0.57 2.51 2.42
C VAL A 26 -0.48 1.05 2.88
N VAL A 27 0.23 0.83 3.98
CA VAL A 27 0.20 -0.43 4.73
C VAL A 27 -0.50 -0.17 6.05
N GLN A 28 -1.61 -0.86 6.31
CA GLN A 28 -2.37 -0.77 7.55
C GLN A 28 -2.17 -2.04 8.37
N ILE A 29 -1.77 -1.87 9.64
CA ILE A 29 -1.53 -2.98 10.57
C ILE A 29 -2.56 -2.90 11.69
N THR A 30 -3.30 -3.99 11.88
CA THR A 30 -4.29 -4.10 12.95
C THR A 30 -3.72 -4.96 14.07
N VAL A 31 -3.75 -4.44 15.29
CA VAL A 31 -3.27 -5.12 16.50
C VAL A 31 -4.42 -5.27 17.48
N HIS A 32 -4.67 -6.50 17.91
CA HIS A 32 -5.60 -6.82 19.00
C HIS A 32 -4.85 -7.60 20.08
N ASP A 33 -5.11 -7.27 21.35
CA ASP A 33 -4.54 -7.97 22.52
C ASP A 33 -2.99 -8.07 22.54
N GLY A 34 -2.31 -7.10 21.93
CA GLY A 34 -0.85 -7.09 21.84
C GLY A 34 -0.28 -7.94 20.70
N GLN A 35 -1.13 -8.51 19.84
CA GLN A 35 -0.75 -9.34 18.70
C GLN A 35 -1.22 -8.71 17.39
N ILE A 36 -0.34 -8.72 16.39
CA ILE A 36 -0.71 -8.32 15.03
C ILE A 36 -1.65 -9.39 14.47
N VAL A 37 -2.87 -9.00 14.14
CA VAL A 37 -3.90 -9.92 13.62
C VAL A 37 -4.15 -9.71 12.13
N GLN A 38 -3.83 -8.52 11.59
CA GLN A 38 -4.04 -8.22 10.18
C GLN A 38 -2.97 -7.26 9.67
N ILE A 39 -2.53 -7.47 8.43
CA ILE A 39 -1.76 -6.52 7.64
C ILE A 39 -2.44 -6.38 6.29
N ASP A 40 -2.83 -5.15 5.95
CA ASP A 40 -3.42 -4.81 4.67
C ASP A 40 -2.45 -3.92 3.89
N ARG A 41 -2.19 -4.28 2.63
CA ARG A 41 -1.33 -3.54 1.71
C ARG A 41 -2.19 -3.02 0.58
N THR A 42 -2.38 -1.70 0.53
CA THR A 42 -3.17 -1.04 -0.51
C THR A 42 -2.23 -0.22 -1.39
N GLU A 43 -2.19 -0.54 -2.69
CA GLU A 43 -1.45 0.21 -3.71
C GLU A 43 -2.39 1.00 -4.61
N ARG A 44 -1.98 2.22 -4.94
CA ARG A 44 -2.69 3.11 -5.86
C ARG A 44 -1.80 3.42 -7.05
N SER A 45 -2.05 2.72 -8.15
CA SER A 45 -1.50 3.10 -9.45
C SER A 45 -2.48 4.03 -10.17
N ARG A 46 -1.99 5.19 -10.61
CA ARG A 46 -2.72 6.00 -11.59
C ARG A 46 -2.33 5.49 -12.96
N PHE A 47 -3.25 4.80 -13.61
CA PHE A 47 -3.16 4.61 -15.04
C PHE A 47 -3.54 5.95 -15.66
N ASP A 48 -2.55 6.73 -16.11
CA ASP A 48 -2.85 7.85 -17.00
C ASP A 48 -3.65 7.27 -18.16
N ALA A 49 -4.93 7.63 -18.22
CA ALA A 49 -5.76 7.32 -19.36
C ALA A 49 -5.04 7.96 -20.54
N ALA A 50 -4.41 7.11 -21.37
CA ALA A 50 -3.66 7.54 -22.53
C ALA A 50 -4.45 8.66 -23.17
N LYS A 51 -3.84 9.87 -23.22
CA LYS A 51 -4.41 11.03 -23.91
C LYS A 51 -4.99 10.49 -25.20
N ALA A 52 -6.32 10.37 -25.28
CA ALA A 52 -6.97 10.03 -26.52
C ALA A 52 -6.43 11.07 -27.51
N PRO A 53 -5.83 10.66 -28.64
CA PRO A 53 -5.32 11.62 -29.60
C PRO A 53 -6.48 12.53 -29.94
N SER A 54 -6.37 13.79 -29.52
CA SER A 54 -7.32 14.83 -29.87
C SER A 54 -7.16 15.04 -31.36
N THR A 55 -7.88 14.24 -32.15
CA THR A 55 -7.98 14.41 -33.60
C THR A 55 -8.86 15.61 -33.87
N GLY A 56 -8.32 16.79 -33.59
CA GLY A 56 -8.72 18.03 -34.21
C GLY A 56 -8.07 18.14 -35.58
N ALA A 57 -8.83 18.64 -36.55
CA ALA A 57 -8.47 18.94 -37.95
C ALA A 57 -8.44 17.72 -38.89
N LYS A 58 -9.14 17.71 -40.03
CA LYS A 58 -9.44 18.83 -40.95
C LYS A 58 -10.86 18.71 -41.53
N ARG A 59 -11.63 19.79 -41.43
CA ARG A 59 -12.63 20.15 -42.45
C ARG A 59 -11.86 20.87 -43.56
N LYS A 60 -11.92 20.40 -44.80
CA LYS A 60 -11.58 21.17 -46.00
C LYS A 60 -12.47 20.70 -47.15
#